data_AF-A0A3M2EEX4-F1
#
_entry.id   AF-A0A3M2EEX4-F1
#
_cell.length_a   1.000
_cell.length_b   1.000
_cell.length_c   1.000
_cell.angle_alpha   90.00
_cell.angle_beta   90.00
_cell.angle_gamma   90.00
#
_symmetry.space_group_name_H-M   'P 1'
#
loop_
_entity.id
_entity.type
_entity.pdbx_description
1 polymer ?
#
loop_
_entity_poly.entity_id
_entity_poly.type
_entity_poly.pdbx_seq_one_letter_code
_entity_poly.pdbx_strand_id
1 'polypeptide(L)'
;MHVLSLDGRLVGEGQPTFIIAEAGVNHNGRLDLAYALVDAAVQAGADAVKFQTFRAERLVTADAPQAAYQQRNTNGAGSQLEMLRRLELDEEAHRRLFTYCQDRGILFMSTPFDETCADFLDHLGVSVFKIPSGEITNLPYLEHIAR
;
A
#
# COMPACT_ATOMS: atom_id res chain seq x y z
N MET A 1 -22.02 0.52 -19.42
CA MET A 1 -20.76 1.12 -18.93
C MET A 1 -20.72 0.95 -17.42
N HIS A 2 -19.55 0.63 -16.84
CA HIS A 2 -19.44 0.21 -15.44
C HIS A 2 -19.01 1.39 -14.56
N VAL A 3 -19.79 1.66 -13.52
CA VAL A 3 -19.46 2.59 -12.42
C VAL A 3 -19.39 1.78 -11.14
N LEU A 4 -18.32 1.99 -10.37
CA LEU A 4 -18.08 1.35 -9.08
C LEU A 4 -18.14 2.39 -7.97
N SER A 5 -18.47 1.97 -6.75
CA SER A 5 -18.37 2.81 -5.55
C SER A 5 -17.12 2.40 -4.77
N LEU A 6 -16.20 3.33 -4.57
CA LEU A 6 -15.03 3.20 -3.70
C LEU A 6 -15.29 4.04 -2.45
N ASP A 7 -15.69 3.40 -1.35
CA ASP A 7 -16.04 4.07 -0.09
C ASP A 7 -17.01 5.25 -0.25
N GLY A 8 -18.07 5.02 -1.04
CA GLY A 8 -19.09 6.03 -1.33
C GLY A 8 -18.76 7.00 -2.48
N ARG A 9 -17.53 6.98 -3.03
CA ARG A 9 -17.14 7.76 -4.20
C ARG A 9 -17.34 6.96 -5.48
N LEU A 10 -18.07 7.51 -6.44
CA LEU A 10 -18.31 6.87 -7.73
C LEU A 10 -17.08 7.00 -8.64
N VAL A 11 -16.64 5.89 -9.22
CA VAL A 11 -15.51 5.81 -10.15
C VAL A 11 -15.96 5.10 -11.43
N GLY A 12 -15.77 5.75 -12.57
CA GLY A 12 -16.16 5.24 -13.87
C GLY A 12 -16.52 6.35 -14.84
N GLU A 13 -17.17 5.98 -15.95
CA GLU A 13 -17.55 6.93 -16.99
C GLU A 13 -18.55 7.98 -16.50
N GLY A 14 -18.32 9.25 -16.88
CA GLY A 14 -19.14 10.38 -16.45
C GLY A 14 -18.90 10.86 -15.01
N GLN A 15 -17.99 10.21 -14.26
CA GLN A 15 -17.57 10.66 -12.93
C GLN A 15 -16.25 11.45 -13.01
N PRO A 16 -15.94 12.31 -12.01
CA PRO A 16 -14.62 12.92 -11.90
C PRO A 16 -13.48 11.90 -11.81
N THR A 17 -12.29 12.28 -12.25
CA THR A 17 -11.08 11.46 -12.09
C THR A 17 -10.81 11.21 -10.61
N PHE A 18 -10.71 9.94 -10.23
CA PHE A 18 -10.32 9.53 -8.89
C PHE A 18 -8.80 9.49 -8.76
N ILE A 19 -8.24 10.30 -7.85
CA ILE A 19 -6.81 10.50 -7.66
C ILE A 19 -6.33 9.74 -6.42
N ILE A 20 -5.43 8.78 -6.65
CA ILE A 20 -4.76 8.02 -5.59
C ILE A 20 -3.35 8.57 -5.41
N ALA A 21 -3.05 9.13 -4.23
CA ALA A 21 -1.69 9.47 -3.83
C ALA A 21 -0.95 8.21 -3.35
N GLU A 22 -0.05 7.67 -4.17
CA GLU A 22 0.78 6.53 -3.79
C GLU A 22 1.88 6.96 -2.82
N ALA A 23 1.65 6.75 -1.52
CA ALA A 23 2.70 6.85 -0.51
C ALA A 23 3.66 5.67 -0.62
N GLY A 24 3.16 4.48 -0.93
CA GLY A 24 3.96 3.27 -1.09
C GLY A 24 4.81 3.00 0.15
N VAL A 25 6.13 2.95 -0.05
CA VAL A 25 7.15 2.80 1.01
C VAL A 25 7.92 4.09 1.32
N ASN A 26 7.47 5.24 0.82
CA ASN A 26 8.18 6.52 0.95
C ASN A 26 8.24 7.05 2.39
N HIS A 27 7.55 6.39 3.32
CA HIS A 27 7.64 6.65 4.76
C HIS A 27 8.93 6.10 5.40
N ASN A 28 9.76 5.33 4.69
CA ASN A 28 11.05 4.84 5.20
C ASN A 28 10.93 4.07 6.54
N GLY A 29 9.87 3.27 6.72
CA GLY A 29 9.58 2.56 7.97
C GLY A 29 9.20 3.46 9.16
N ARG A 30 8.99 4.76 8.93
CA ARG A 30 8.69 5.75 9.96
C ARG A 30 7.23 6.18 9.94
N LEU A 31 6.49 5.88 11.00
CA LEU A 31 5.07 6.21 11.11
C LEU A 31 4.82 7.73 11.10
N ASP A 32 5.72 8.54 11.67
CA ASP A 32 5.59 10.00 11.63
C ASP A 32 5.69 10.56 10.21
N LEU A 33 6.55 9.97 9.37
CA LEU A 33 6.63 10.32 7.96
C LEU A 33 5.42 9.81 7.17
N ALA A 34 4.87 8.64 7.54
CA ALA A 34 3.61 8.16 6.95
C ALA A 34 2.45 9.14 7.20
N TYR A 35 2.32 9.67 8.42
CA TYR A 35 1.33 10.72 8.71
C TYR A 35 1.56 12.00 7.90
N ALA A 36 2.82 12.44 7.76
CA ALA A 36 3.14 13.59 6.93
C ALA A 36 2.76 13.38 5.45
N LEU A 37 2.88 12.15 4.93
CA LEU A 37 2.42 11.80 3.58
C LEU A 37 0.89 11.84 3.45
N VAL A 38 0.15 11.39 4.48
CA VAL A 38 -1.31 11.53 4.54
C VAL A 38 -1.69 13.02 4.49
N ASP A 39 -1.05 13.85 5.30
CA ASP A 39 -1.31 15.28 5.35
C ASP A 39 -1.06 15.96 4.01
N ALA A 40 0.04 15.61 3.33
CA ALA A 40 0.36 16.10 2.01
C ALA A 40 -0.68 15.68 0.96
N ALA A 41 -1.16 14.42 1.01
CA ALA A 41 -2.20 13.92 0.12
C ALA A 41 -3.53 14.67 0.31
N VAL A 42 -3.92 14.91 1.56
CA VAL A 42 -5.11 15.70 1.91
C VAL A 42 -4.98 17.15 1.42
N GLN A 43 -3.83 17.79 1.66
CA GLN A 43 -3.56 19.16 1.23
C GLN A 43 -3.58 19.29 -0.30
N ALA A 44 -3.13 18.26 -1.01
CA ALA A 44 -3.16 18.22 -2.48
C ALA A 44 -4.57 17.95 -3.05
N GLY A 45 -5.55 17.60 -2.21
CA GLY A 45 -6.91 17.27 -2.63
C GLY A 45 -7.03 15.88 -3.25
N ALA A 46 -6.17 14.92 -2.88
CA ALA A 46 -6.31 13.54 -3.33
C ALA A 46 -7.57 12.87 -2.75
N ASP A 47 -8.15 11.94 -3.50
CA ASP A 47 -9.33 11.19 -3.06
C ASP A 47 -8.96 10.06 -2.09
N ALA A 48 -7.79 9.45 -2.31
CA ALA A 48 -7.25 8.38 -1.50
C ALA A 48 -5.74 8.51 -1.33
N VAL A 49 -5.22 7.95 -0.25
CA VAL A 49 -3.79 7.72 -0.04
C VAL A 49 -3.54 6.23 0.06
N LYS A 50 -2.54 5.74 -0.68
CA LYS A 50 -2.26 4.31 -0.80
C LYS A 50 -0.88 3.93 -0.26
N PHE A 51 -0.88 2.93 0.62
CA PHE A 51 0.31 2.31 1.19
C PHE A 51 0.52 0.89 0.65
N GLN A 52 1.55 0.23 1.17
CA GLN A 52 1.89 -1.16 0.88
C GLN A 52 1.97 -1.93 2.20
N THR A 53 1.34 -3.10 2.24
CA THR A 53 1.32 -3.97 3.42
C THR A 53 1.97 -5.29 3.03
N PHE A 54 3.14 -5.56 3.59
CA PHE A 54 3.96 -6.72 3.27
C PHE A 54 4.72 -7.20 4.50
N ARG A 55 5.13 -8.46 4.47
CA ARG A 55 6.19 -9.00 5.33
C ARG A 55 7.41 -9.26 4.47
N ALA A 56 8.53 -8.61 4.79
CA ALA A 56 9.73 -8.64 3.95
C ALA A 56 10.21 -10.07 3.68
N GLU A 57 10.13 -10.95 4.69
CA GLU A 57 10.51 -12.37 4.61
C GLU A 57 9.57 -13.22 3.73
N ARG A 58 8.35 -12.77 3.50
CA ARG A 58 7.37 -13.46 2.65
C ARG A 58 7.39 -12.93 1.21
N LEU A 59 7.83 -11.69 1.02
CA LEU A 59 7.84 -11.01 -0.26
C LEU A 59 9.08 -11.32 -1.12
N VAL A 60 10.25 -11.49 -0.50
CA VAL A 60 11.50 -11.75 -1.23
C VAL A 60 12.33 -12.87 -0.61
N THR A 61 13.11 -13.56 -1.44
CA THR A 61 14.09 -14.53 -0.97
C THR A 61 15.30 -13.84 -0.34
N ALA A 62 16.01 -14.55 0.53
CA ALA A 62 17.19 -14.02 1.22
C ALA A 62 18.29 -13.52 0.26
N ASP A 63 18.45 -14.21 -0.88
CA ASP A 63 19.46 -13.92 -1.91
C ASP A 63 18.94 -13.04 -3.05
N ALA A 64 17.72 -12.50 -2.93
CA ALA A 64 17.14 -11.65 -3.96
C ALA A 64 18.04 -10.41 -4.20
N PRO A 65 18.53 -10.19 -5.43
CA PRO A 65 19.30 -9.00 -5.72
C PRO A 65 18.40 -7.78 -5.71
N GLN A 66 18.95 -6.65 -5.27
CA GLN A 66 18.31 -5.36 -5.45
C GLN A 66 18.15 -5.05 -6.93
N ALA A 67 17.09 -4.32 -7.31
CA ALA A 67 16.97 -3.80 -8.67
C ALA A 67 18.11 -2.81 -8.96
N ALA A 68 18.52 -2.67 -10.23
CA ALA A 68 19.66 -1.84 -10.61
C ALA A 68 19.56 -0.37 -10.12
N TYR A 69 18.35 0.20 -10.10
CA TYR A 69 18.15 1.54 -9.56
C TYR A 69 18.28 1.61 -8.03
N GLN A 70 17.89 0.55 -7.31
CA GLN A 70 18.04 0.46 -5.86
C GLN A 70 19.52 0.34 -5.50
N GLN A 71 20.28 -0.50 -6.20
CA GLN A 71 21.73 -0.61 -6.02
C GLN A 71 22.43 0.74 -6.19
N ARG A 72 22.03 1.54 -7.19
CA ARG A 72 22.58 2.90 -7.37
C ARG A 72 22.26 3.82 -6.20
N ASN A 73 21.05 3.74 -5.66
CA ASN A 73 20.60 4.60 -4.56
C ASN A 73 21.18 4.19 -3.20
N THR A 74 21.49 2.91 -3.00
CA THR A 74 22.07 2.37 -1.77
C THR A 74 23.59 2.26 -1.81
N ASN A 75 24.23 2.66 -2.91
CA ASN A 75 25.65 2.36 -3.21
C ASN A 75 25.98 0.86 -3.08
N GLY A 76 25.02 0.00 -3.44
CA GLY A 76 25.15 -1.45 -3.35
C GLY A 76 25.14 -2.01 -1.92
N ALA A 77 24.73 -1.22 -0.93
CA ALA A 77 24.70 -1.66 0.46
C ALA A 77 23.46 -2.53 0.76
N GLY A 78 23.74 -3.74 1.23
CA GLY A 78 22.76 -4.68 1.78
C GLY A 78 21.94 -5.45 0.73
N SER A 79 21.17 -6.43 1.20
CA SER A 79 20.27 -7.22 0.34
C SER A 79 18.92 -6.55 0.11
N GLN A 80 18.14 -7.06 -0.86
CA GLN A 80 16.76 -6.63 -1.07
C GLN A 80 15.91 -6.84 0.18
N LEU A 81 16.09 -7.98 0.86
CA LEU A 81 15.39 -8.32 2.11
C LEU A 81 15.71 -7.30 3.21
N GLU A 82 16.99 -6.99 3.42
CA GLU A 82 17.40 -6.00 4.43
C GLU A 82 16.83 -4.61 4.15
N MET A 83 16.77 -4.22 2.88
CA MET A 83 16.14 -2.96 2.47
C MET A 83 14.64 -2.97 2.78
N LEU A 84 13.91 -4.03 2.40
CA LEU A 84 12.47 -4.12 2.64
C LEU A 84 12.12 -4.17 4.13
N ARG A 85 12.91 -4.85 4.96
CA ARG A 85 12.75 -4.85 6.42
C ARG A 85 12.78 -3.46 7.03
N ARG A 86 13.59 -2.54 6.49
CA ARG A 86 13.65 -1.14 6.95
C ARG A 86 12.44 -0.32 6.53
N LEU A 87 11.72 -0.78 5.50
CA LEU A 87 10.56 -0.10 4.95
C LEU A 87 9.25 -0.65 5.49
N GLU A 88 9.27 -1.85 6.09
CA GLU A 88 8.10 -2.50 6.65
C GLU A 88 7.49 -1.70 7.81
N LEU A 89 6.17 -1.58 7.82
CA LEU A 89 5.40 -1.13 8.97
C LEU A 89 4.72 -2.33 9.61
N ASP A 90 4.68 -2.37 10.94
CA ASP A 90 3.94 -3.40 11.66
C ASP A 90 2.42 -3.15 11.63
N GLU A 91 1.66 -4.11 12.13
CA GLU A 91 0.18 -4.04 12.12
C GLU A 91 -0.34 -2.90 12.99
N GLU A 92 0.35 -2.59 14.09
CA GLU A 92 -0.05 -1.48 14.97
C GLU A 92 0.15 -0.13 14.27
N ALA A 93 1.26 0.05 13.56
CA ALA A 93 1.50 1.21 12.72
C ALA A 93 0.42 1.32 11.62
N HIS A 94 0.05 0.22 10.98
CA HIS A 94 -1.05 0.21 9.99
C HIS A 94 -2.41 0.55 10.62
N ARG A 95 -2.74 0.02 11.80
CA ARG A 95 -3.98 0.37 12.53
C ARG A 95 -4.04 1.86 12.81
N ARG A 96 -2.97 2.41 13.37
CA ARG A 96 -2.87 3.84 13.68
C ARG A 96 -2.91 4.72 12.43
N LEU A 97 -2.33 4.26 11.32
CA LEU A 97 -2.35 4.96 10.04
C LEU A 97 -3.73 4.95 9.39
N PHE A 98 -4.44 3.83 9.48
CA PHE A 98 -5.82 3.71 9.03
C PHE A 98 -6.74 4.67 9.79
N THR A 99 -6.72 4.65 11.12
CA THR A 99 -7.48 5.61 11.95
C THR A 99 -7.13 7.06 11.61
N TYR A 100 -5.84 7.36 11.43
CA TYR A 100 -5.42 8.71 11.06
C TYR A 100 -5.99 9.16 9.71
N CYS A 101 -6.07 8.28 8.70
CA CYS A 101 -6.69 8.63 7.42
C CYS A 101 -8.19 8.90 7.56
N GLN A 102 -8.90 8.13 8.40
CA GLN A 102 -10.31 8.37 8.71
C GLN A 102 -10.52 9.73 9.37
N ASP A 103 -9.71 10.07 10.37
CA ASP A 103 -9.77 11.37 11.07
C ASP A 103 -9.49 12.54 10.11
N ARG A 104 -8.67 12.32 9.07
CA ARG A 104 -8.35 13.32 8.05
C ARG A 104 -9.33 13.33 6.86
N GLY A 105 -10.31 12.44 6.84
CA GLY A 105 -11.34 12.37 5.80
C GLY A 105 -10.82 11.96 4.41
N ILE A 106 -9.74 11.17 4.35
CA ILE A 106 -9.17 10.64 3.11
C ILE A 106 -9.29 9.12 3.09
N LEU A 107 -9.63 8.54 1.94
CA LEU A 107 -9.74 7.09 1.82
C LEU A 107 -8.35 6.46 2.00
N PHE A 108 -8.22 5.58 2.99
CA PHE A 108 -7.06 4.72 3.12
C PHE A 108 -7.17 3.55 2.14
N MET A 109 -6.12 3.35 1.35
CA MET A 109 -5.94 2.16 0.53
C MET A 109 -4.61 1.49 0.87
N SER A 110 -4.52 0.19 0.66
CA SER A 110 -3.24 -0.51 0.69
C SER A 110 -3.16 -1.60 -0.38
N THR A 111 -1.92 -1.99 -0.65
CA THR A 111 -1.57 -3.10 -1.55
C THR A 111 -1.07 -4.24 -0.66
N PRO A 112 -1.88 -5.28 -0.37
CA PRO A 112 -1.39 -6.46 0.33
C PRO A 112 -0.47 -7.27 -0.59
N PHE A 113 0.66 -7.76 -0.10
CA PHE A 113 1.59 -8.55 -0.91
C PHE A 113 1.53 -10.06 -0.66
N ASP A 114 0.69 -10.50 0.27
CA ASP A 114 0.35 -11.91 0.48
C ASP A 114 -1.06 -12.02 1.10
N GLU A 115 -1.57 -13.24 1.23
CA GLU A 115 -2.90 -13.53 1.76
C GLU A 115 -3.05 -13.07 3.22
N THR A 116 -1.99 -13.19 4.02
CA THR A 116 -2.03 -12.77 5.44
C THR A 116 -2.10 -11.26 5.58
N CYS A 117 -1.45 -10.52 4.67
CA CYS A 117 -1.57 -9.07 4.57
C CYS A 117 -2.97 -8.66 4.09
N ALA A 118 -3.56 -9.42 3.15
CA ALA A 118 -4.93 -9.17 2.70
C ALA A 118 -5.93 -9.39 3.83
N ASP A 119 -5.83 -10.51 4.55
CA ASP A 119 -6.66 -10.82 5.71
C ASP A 119 -6.54 -9.73 6.77
N PHE A 120 -5.32 -9.30 7.10
CA PHE A 120 -5.11 -8.23 8.07
C PHE A 120 -5.84 -6.94 7.68
N LEU A 121 -5.74 -6.53 6.40
CA LEU A 121 -6.39 -5.32 5.91
C LEU A 121 -7.93 -5.44 5.85
N ASP A 122 -8.46 -6.63 5.55
CA ASP A 122 -9.90 -6.91 5.63
C ASP A 122 -10.41 -6.77 7.07
N HIS A 123 -9.74 -7.41 8.03
CA HIS A 123 -10.04 -7.27 9.47
C HIS A 123 -9.90 -5.84 9.98
N LEU A 124 -9.02 -5.03 9.36
CA LEU A 124 -8.86 -3.62 9.67
C LEU A 124 -10.05 -2.76 9.19
N GLY A 125 -10.83 -3.26 8.22
CA GLY A 125 -11.96 -2.56 7.62
C GLY A 125 -11.61 -1.78 6.34
N VAL A 126 -10.54 -2.16 5.65
CA VAL A 126 -10.18 -1.55 4.36
C VAL A 126 -11.16 -2.03 3.29
N SER A 127 -11.85 -1.09 2.64
CA SER A 127 -12.92 -1.40 1.69
C SER A 127 -12.44 -1.62 0.25
N VAL A 128 -11.20 -1.24 -0.09
CA VAL A 128 -10.67 -1.33 -1.45
C VAL A 128 -9.21 -1.79 -1.44
N PHE A 129 -8.96 -2.95 -2.05
CA PHE A 129 -7.61 -3.48 -2.24
C PHE A 129 -7.03 -3.07 -3.60
N LYS A 130 -5.74 -2.74 -3.61
CA LYS A 130 -4.97 -2.65 -4.86
C LYS A 130 -4.15 -3.92 -5.06
N ILE A 131 -4.33 -4.58 -6.20
CA ILE A 131 -3.46 -5.68 -6.65
C ILE A 131 -2.22 -5.09 -7.34
N PRO A 132 -0.98 -5.35 -6.88
CA PRO A 132 0.23 -4.87 -7.55
C PRO A 132 0.45 -5.62 -8.88
N SER A 133 1.07 -4.95 -9.86
CA SER A 133 1.27 -5.56 -11.18
C SER A 133 2.15 -6.82 -11.15
N GLY A 134 3.04 -6.94 -10.15
CA GLY A 134 3.85 -8.14 -9.95
C GLY A 134 3.03 -9.39 -9.61
N GLU A 135 1.81 -9.22 -9.09
CA GLU A 135 0.94 -10.31 -8.65
C GLU A 135 -0.22 -10.58 -9.63
N ILE A 136 -0.24 -9.93 -10.81
CA ILE A 136 -1.35 -10.05 -11.77
C ILE A 136 -1.56 -11.48 -12.30
N THR A 137 -0.52 -12.32 -12.24
CA THR A 137 -0.57 -13.73 -12.65
C THR A 137 -0.64 -14.70 -11.46
N ASN A 138 -0.67 -14.20 -10.23
CA ASN A 138 -0.73 -15.03 -9.03
C ASN A 138 -2.18 -15.43 -8.73
N LEU A 139 -2.70 -16.42 -9.47
CA LEU A 139 -4.09 -16.85 -9.37
C LEU A 139 -4.52 -17.22 -7.94
N PRO A 140 -3.75 -17.99 -7.14
CA PRO A 140 -4.13 -18.29 -5.75
C PRO A 140 -4.35 -17.04 -4.88
N TYR A 141 -3.45 -16.06 -4.97
CA TYR A 141 -3.56 -14.79 -4.26
C TYR A 141 -4.77 -13.96 -4.73
N LEU A 142 -5.02 -13.92 -6.04
CA LEU A 142 -6.17 -13.20 -6.60
C LEU A 142 -7.50 -13.84 -6.19
N GLU A 143 -7.59 -15.17 -6.18
CA GLU A 143 -8.77 -15.90 -5.72
C GLU A 143 -9.00 -15.73 -4.22
N HIS A 144 -7.94 -15.59 -3.43
CA HIS A 144 -8.04 -15.30 -2.00
C HIS A 144 -8.66 -13.92 -1.75
N ILE A 145 -8.16 -12.88 -2.42
CA ILE A 145 -8.65 -11.50 -2.25
C ILE A 145 -10.07 -11.30 -2.79
N ALA A 146 -10.49 -12.08 -3.78
CA ALA A 146 -11.80 -11.93 -4.41
C ALA A 146 -12.98 -12.51 -3.58
N ARG A 147 -12.71 -13.18 -2.45
CA ARG A 147 -13.73 -13.81 -1.60
C ARG A 147 -14.24 -12.86 -0.53
#